data_AF-A0A9J6FUC8-F1
#
_entry.id   AF-A0A9J6FUC8-F1
#
_cell.length_a   1.000
_cell.length_b   1.000
_cell.length_c   1.000
_cell.angle_alpha   90.00
_cell.angle_beta   90.00
_cell.angle_gamma   90.00
#
_symmetry.space_group_name_H-M   'P 1'
#
loop_
_entity.id
_entity.type
_entity.pdbx_description
1 polymer ?
#
loop_
_entity_poly.entity_id
_entity_poly.type
_entity_poly.pdbx_seq_one_letter_code
_entity_poly.pdbx_strand_id
1 'polypeptide(L)'
;MAGESNPRPEFDELVEQLKRSAGDIKEIKAGKAETNEKLSAIDKKFEKIASLDFKVTDCVNRRADLECSMAVMAKKLDDLENRSRRSNLIVYGVSEQEHESPEKRETAVVKEVFNDVLDVRISGVERIHRLGRAK
;
A
#
# COMPACT_ATOMS: atom_id res chain seq x y z
N MET A 1 -60.24 -27.15 -73.92
CA MET A 1 -60.70 -27.40 -72.54
C MET A 1 -59.48 -27.31 -71.65
N ALA A 2 -59.27 -26.14 -71.03
CA ALA A 2 -58.19 -25.94 -70.08
C ALA A 2 -58.64 -26.53 -68.74
N GLY A 3 -58.01 -27.63 -68.31
CA GLY A 3 -58.17 -28.14 -66.96
C GLY A 3 -57.36 -27.25 -66.01
N GLU A 4 -58.05 -26.55 -65.12
CA GLU A 4 -57.43 -25.81 -64.02
C GLU A 4 -56.72 -26.82 -63.10
N SER A 5 -55.38 -26.84 -63.17
CA SER A 5 -54.55 -27.58 -62.22
C SER A 5 -54.81 -27.06 -60.81
N ASN A 6 -55.35 -27.92 -59.96
CA ASN A 6 -55.71 -27.63 -58.57
C ASN A 6 -54.44 -27.34 -57.72
N PRO A 7 -54.27 -26.14 -57.13
CA PRO A 7 -53.03 -25.68 -56.44
C PRO A 7 -52.78 -26.31 -55.06
N ARG A 8 -53.46 -27.41 -54.72
CA ARG A 8 -53.42 -28.05 -53.40
C ARG A 8 -52.01 -28.47 -52.92
N PRO A 9 -51.12 -29.03 -53.77
CA PRO A 9 -49.77 -29.39 -53.37
C PRO A 9 -48.89 -28.19 -52.98
N GLU A 10 -49.06 -27.04 -53.65
CA GLU A 10 -48.31 -25.81 -53.35
C GLU A 10 -48.72 -25.22 -51.98
N PHE A 11 -50.01 -25.35 -51.62
CA PHE A 11 -50.51 -24.92 -50.32
C PHE A 11 -49.95 -25.75 -49.16
N ASP A 12 -49.83 -27.07 -49.33
CA ASP A 12 -49.27 -27.95 -48.30
C ASP A 12 -47.77 -27.67 -48.07
N GLU A 13 -47.01 -27.36 -49.13
CA GLU A 13 -45.61 -26.93 -49.02
C GLU A 13 -45.47 -25.60 -48.26
N LEU A 14 -46.34 -24.63 -48.53
CA LEU A 14 -46.41 -23.36 -47.81
C LEU A 14 -46.69 -23.55 -46.32
N VAL A 15 -47.62 -24.46 -45.98
CA VAL A 15 -47.94 -24.79 -44.59
C VAL A 15 -46.76 -25.44 -43.87
N GLU A 16 -46.02 -26.34 -44.54
CA GLU A 16 -44.82 -26.94 -43.98
C GLU A 16 -43.67 -25.92 -43.79
N GLN A 17 -43.49 -24.99 -44.72
CA GLN A 17 -42.54 -23.88 -44.57
C GLN A 17 -42.90 -22.96 -43.39
N LEU A 18 -44.20 -22.68 -43.21
CA LEU A 18 -44.72 -21.91 -42.08
C LEU A 18 -44.44 -22.61 -40.74
N LYS A 19 -44.63 -23.93 -40.66
CA LYS A 19 -44.30 -24.71 -39.47
C LYS A 19 -42.81 -24.68 -39.14
N ARG A 20 -41.94 -24.80 -40.15
CA ARG A 20 -40.48 -24.70 -39.97
C ARG A 20 -40.07 -23.33 -39.46
N SER A 21 -40.55 -22.27 -40.12
CA SER A 21 -40.31 -20.88 -39.71
C SER A 21 -40.78 -20.61 -38.28
N ALA A 22 -41.94 -21.16 -37.89
CA ALA A 22 -42.45 -21.04 -36.52
C ALA A 22 -41.57 -21.79 -35.50
N GLY A 23 -40.93 -22.90 -35.90
CA GLY A 23 -39.92 -23.61 -35.13
C GLY A 23 -38.68 -22.75 -34.91
N ASP A 24 -38.11 -22.21 -35.98
CA ASP A 24 -36.91 -21.37 -35.94
C ASP A 24 -37.15 -20.11 -35.08
N ILE A 25 -38.32 -19.49 -35.17
CA ILE A 25 -38.70 -18.33 -34.34
C ILE A 25 -38.71 -18.70 -32.85
N LYS A 26 -39.18 -19.90 -32.49
CA LYS A 26 -39.16 -20.36 -31.09
C LYS A 26 -37.73 -20.55 -30.60
N GLU A 27 -36.87 -21.14 -31.42
CA GLU A 27 -35.46 -21.36 -31.07
C GLU A 27 -34.70 -20.03 -30.93
N ILE A 28 -34.88 -19.10 -31.87
CA ILE A 28 -34.32 -17.74 -31.81
C ILE A 28 -34.78 -17.03 -30.54
N LYS A 29 -36.06 -17.17 -30.16
CA LYS A 29 -36.59 -16.55 -28.95
C LYS A 29 -35.96 -17.14 -27.68
N ALA A 30 -35.73 -18.45 -27.64
CA ALA A 30 -35.04 -19.13 -26.55
C ALA A 30 -33.58 -18.67 -26.44
N GLY A 31 -32.85 -18.67 -27.56
CA GLY A 31 -31.47 -18.16 -27.62
C GLY A 31 -31.38 -16.69 -27.23
N LYS A 32 -32.34 -15.86 -27.66
CA LYS A 32 -32.43 -14.44 -27.25
C LYS A 32 -32.59 -14.31 -25.74
N ALA A 33 -33.45 -15.10 -25.11
CA ALA A 33 -33.63 -15.08 -23.66
C ALA A 33 -32.31 -15.41 -22.94
N GLU A 34 -31.61 -16.47 -23.36
CA GLU A 34 -30.33 -16.87 -22.79
C GLU A 34 -29.25 -15.79 -22.97
N THR A 35 -29.14 -15.19 -24.17
CA THR A 35 -28.19 -14.09 -24.40
C THR A 35 -28.48 -12.88 -23.52
N ASN A 36 -29.75 -12.56 -23.27
CA ASN A 36 -30.14 -11.45 -22.42
C ASN A 36 -29.80 -11.69 -20.95
N GLU A 37 -29.93 -12.93 -20.47
CA GLU A 37 -29.48 -13.32 -19.14
C GLU A 37 -27.96 -13.21 -18.99
N LYS A 38 -27.20 -13.69 -20.00
CA LYS A 38 -25.74 -13.55 -20.03
C LYS A 38 -25.32 -12.07 -20.05
N LEU A 39 -26.01 -11.22 -20.81
CA LEU A 39 -25.75 -9.79 -20.86
C LEU A 39 -25.98 -9.13 -19.49
N SER A 40 -27.10 -9.44 -18.84
CA SER A 40 -27.38 -8.94 -17.48
C SER A 40 -26.33 -9.39 -16.45
N ALA A 41 -25.83 -10.62 -16.58
CA ALA A 41 -24.74 -11.10 -15.71
C ALA A 41 -23.42 -10.36 -15.97
N ILE A 42 -23.15 -9.97 -17.22
CA ILE A 42 -21.98 -9.17 -17.60
C ILE A 42 -22.10 -7.75 -17.04
N ASP A 43 -23.27 -7.10 -17.14
CA ASP A 43 -23.51 -5.76 -16.60
C ASP A 43 -23.24 -5.72 -15.09
N LYS A 44 -23.74 -6.72 -14.35
CA LYS A 44 -23.47 -6.86 -12.90
C LYS A 44 -21.98 -7.03 -12.60
N LYS A 45 -21.20 -7.67 -13.48
CA LYS A 45 -19.75 -7.79 -13.31
C LYS A 45 -19.06 -6.45 -13.58
N PHE A 46 -19.51 -5.67 -14.56
CA PHE A 46 -18.99 -4.32 -14.82
C PHE A 46 -19.22 -3.39 -13.63
N GLU A 47 -20.41 -3.40 -13.03
CA GLU A 47 -20.69 -2.63 -11.80
C GLU A 47 -19.73 -3.01 -10.66
N LYS A 48 -19.48 -4.31 -10.48
CA LYS A 48 -18.51 -4.78 -9.48
C LYS A 48 -17.08 -4.31 -9.78
N ILE A 49 -16.65 -4.36 -11.05
CA ILE A 49 -15.33 -3.88 -11.47
C ILE A 49 -15.19 -2.39 -11.17
N ALA A 50 -16.19 -1.57 -11.52
CA ALA A 50 -16.20 -0.15 -11.22
C ALA A 50 -16.10 0.11 -9.69
N SER A 51 -16.83 -0.67 -8.89
CA SER A 51 -16.75 -0.56 -7.43
C SER A 51 -15.38 -0.96 -6.86
N LEU A 52 -14.71 -1.94 -7.47
CA LEU A 52 -13.37 -2.36 -7.07
C LEU A 52 -12.32 -1.32 -7.46
N ASP A 53 -12.44 -0.72 -8.64
CA ASP A 53 -11.57 0.36 -9.10
C ASP A 53 -11.60 1.56 -8.14
N PHE A 54 -12.80 1.94 -7.70
CA PHE A 54 -12.96 2.97 -6.67
C PHE A 54 -12.27 2.59 -5.35
N LYS A 55 -12.45 1.35 -4.87
CA LYS A 55 -11.81 0.86 -3.63
C LYS A 55 -10.30 0.81 -3.74
N VAL A 56 -9.77 0.42 -4.90
CA VAL A 56 -8.32 0.40 -5.16
C VAL A 56 -7.76 1.82 -5.12
N THR A 57 -8.43 2.76 -5.78
CA THR A 57 -8.03 4.19 -5.77
C THR A 57 -8.03 4.77 -4.35
N ASP A 58 -9.09 4.52 -3.57
CA ASP A 58 -9.20 4.93 -2.17
C ASP A 58 -8.09 4.29 -1.30
N CYS A 59 -7.76 3.02 -1.52
CA CYS A 59 -6.67 2.34 -0.84
C CYS A 59 -5.30 2.94 -1.17
N VAL A 60 -5.06 3.27 -2.44
CA VAL A 60 -3.82 3.93 -2.87
C VAL A 60 -3.67 5.30 -2.21
N ASN A 61 -4.75 6.09 -2.14
CA ASN A 61 -4.74 7.40 -1.49
C ASN A 61 -4.44 7.28 0.02
N ARG A 62 -5.13 6.37 0.73
CA ARG A 62 -4.86 6.12 2.16
C ARG A 62 -3.43 5.67 2.42
N ARG A 63 -2.85 4.86 1.53
CA ARG A 63 -1.45 4.45 1.63
C ARG A 63 -0.52 5.66 1.53
N ALA A 64 -0.76 6.56 0.58
CA ALA A 64 0.03 7.78 0.43
C ALA A 64 -0.05 8.68 1.68
N ASP A 65 -1.23 8.83 2.26
CA ASP A 65 -1.43 9.60 3.50
C ASP A 65 -0.66 9.00 4.70
N LEU A 66 -0.67 7.67 4.81
CA LEU A 66 0.08 6.95 5.84
C LEU A 66 1.60 7.10 5.64
N GLU A 67 2.09 6.95 4.41
CA GLU A 67 3.52 7.14 4.07
C GLU A 67 3.98 8.57 4.42
N CYS A 68 3.16 9.57 4.10
CA CYS A 68 3.42 10.97 4.46
C CYS A 68 3.48 11.16 5.98
N SER A 69 2.52 10.60 6.71
CA SER A 69 2.47 10.67 8.17
C SER A 69 3.68 10.00 8.81
N MET A 70 4.11 8.85 8.30
CA MET A 70 5.31 8.16 8.75
C MET A 70 6.58 9.00 8.52
N ALA A 71 6.70 9.65 7.36
CA ALA A 71 7.83 10.52 7.07
C ALA A 71 7.89 11.73 8.04
N VAL A 72 6.74 12.34 8.34
CA VAL A 72 6.65 13.43 9.33
C VAL A 72 7.04 12.95 10.72
N MET A 73 6.56 11.77 11.14
CA MET A 73 6.90 11.20 12.44
C MET A 73 8.38 10.86 12.55
N ALA A 74 8.99 10.29 11.50
CA ALA A 74 10.42 10.01 11.46
C ALA A 74 11.25 11.30 11.63
N LYS A 75 10.87 12.38 10.93
CA LYS A 75 11.53 13.68 11.07
C LYS A 75 11.40 14.27 12.48
N LYS A 76 10.23 14.14 13.11
CA LYS A 76 10.03 14.58 14.49
C LYS A 76 10.87 13.78 15.48
N LEU A 77 10.99 12.47 15.26
CA LEU A 77 11.81 11.59 16.10
C LEU A 77 13.29 11.97 16.02
N ASP A 78 13.80 12.21 14.81
CA ASP A 78 15.17 12.68 14.58
C ASP A 78 15.43 14.03 15.26
N ASP A 79 14.53 15.01 15.12
CA ASP A 79 14.67 16.31 15.80
C ASP A 79 14.64 16.16 17.34
N LEU A 80 13.78 15.30 17.88
CA LEU A 80 13.74 15.01 19.32
C LEU A 80 15.02 14.32 19.81
N GLU A 81 15.53 13.35 19.07
CA GLU A 81 16.77 12.65 19.40
C GLU A 81 17.97 13.61 19.36
N ASN A 82 18.04 14.45 18.33
CA ASN A 82 19.08 15.47 18.20
C ASN A 82 19.00 16.51 19.32
N ARG A 83 17.81 16.99 19.68
CA ARG A 83 17.63 17.91 20.82
C ARG A 83 18.02 17.26 22.14
N SER A 84 17.67 15.99 22.33
CA SER A 84 18.00 15.23 23.52
C SER A 84 19.50 15.00 23.67
N ARG A 85 20.23 14.81 22.56
CA ARG A 85 21.69 14.60 22.55
C ARG A 85 22.51 15.86 22.35
N ARG A 86 21.87 17.03 22.16
CA ARG A 86 22.55 18.29 21.81
C ARG A 86 23.62 18.70 22.81
N SER A 87 23.44 18.39 24.09
CA SER A 87 24.39 18.66 25.17
C SER A 87 25.33 17.49 25.48
N ASN A 88 25.29 16.41 24.70
CA ASN A 88 26.13 15.25 24.92
C ASN A 88 27.38 15.35 24.02
N LEU A 89 28.56 15.21 24.62
CA LEU A 89 29.82 15.07 23.89
C LEU A 89 30.36 13.64 24.02
N ILE A 90 30.87 13.09 22.91
CA ILE A 90 31.56 11.81 22.91
C ILE A 90 33.06 12.08 22.76
N VAL A 91 33.84 11.59 23.72
CA VAL A 91 35.30 11.69 23.72
C VAL A 91 35.90 10.31 23.49
N TYR A 92 36.72 10.18 22.46
CA TYR A 92 37.43 8.94 22.11
C TYR A 92 38.90 9.02 22.54
N GLY A 93 39.54 7.87 22.75
CA GLY A 93 40.97 7.79 23.04
C GLY A 93 41.37 8.05 24.50
N VAL A 94 40.42 8.06 25.42
CA VAL A 94 40.69 8.17 26.87
C VAL A 94 41.04 6.79 27.42
N SER A 95 42.21 6.66 28.04
CA SER A 95 42.68 5.42 28.67
C SER A 95 41.73 4.95 29.79
N GLU A 96 41.43 3.66 29.83
CA GLU A 96 40.59 3.05 30.86
C GLU A 96 41.46 2.51 32.01
N GLN A 97 41.04 2.77 33.25
CA GLN A 97 41.66 2.19 34.45
C GLN A 97 40.75 1.10 35.05
N GLU A 98 41.31 -0.02 35.49
CA GLU A 98 40.56 -1.01 36.28
C GLU A 98 40.06 -0.37 37.59
N HIS A 99 38.76 -0.48 37.85
CA HIS A 99 38.07 0.15 38.99
C HIS A 99 38.07 1.69 39.00
N GLU A 100 37.82 2.31 37.83
CA GLU A 100 37.66 3.76 37.72
C GLU A 100 36.45 4.29 38.53
N SER A 101 36.69 5.19 39.49
CA SER A 101 35.61 5.89 40.20
C SER A 101 34.99 6.97 39.29
N PRO A 102 33.73 7.37 39.54
CA PRO A 102 33.09 8.45 38.80
C PRO A 102 33.90 9.76 38.81
N GLU A 103 34.54 10.10 39.95
CA GLU A 103 35.33 11.33 40.08
C GLU A 103 36.65 11.26 39.30
N LYS A 104 37.27 10.08 39.23
CA LYS A 104 38.49 9.87 38.42
C LYS A 104 38.21 10.04 36.94
N ARG A 105 37.09 9.50 36.44
CA ARG A 105 36.63 9.71 35.04
C ARG A 105 36.44 11.18 34.72
N GLU A 106 35.75 11.89 35.61
CA GLU A 106 35.49 13.31 35.42
C GLU A 106 36.78 14.11 35.41
N THR A 107 37.71 13.81 36.32
CA THR A 107 39.01 14.49 36.37
C THR A 107 39.83 14.24 35.11
N ALA A 108 39.94 12.98 34.66
CA ALA A 108 40.69 12.62 33.46
C ALA A 108 40.14 13.35 32.22
N VAL A 109 38.82 13.40 32.06
CA VAL A 109 38.22 14.08 30.90
C VAL A 109 38.31 15.60 31.04
N VAL A 110 37.88 16.18 32.17
CA VAL A 110 37.80 17.65 32.34
C VAL A 110 39.17 18.29 32.42
N LYS A 111 40.13 17.71 33.16
CA LYS A 111 41.48 18.27 33.23
C LYS A 111 42.31 17.89 32.01
N GLU A 112 42.51 16.60 31.76
CA GLU A 112 43.51 16.17 30.78
C GLU A 112 43.05 16.44 29.35
N VAL A 113 41.75 16.29 29.04
CA VAL A 113 41.26 16.54 27.67
C VAL A 113 40.87 18.00 27.47
N PHE A 114 39.97 18.53 28.29
CA PHE A 114 39.43 19.86 28.02
C PHE A 114 40.35 21.00 28.42
N ASN A 115 40.97 20.95 29.60
CA ASN A 115 41.88 22.02 30.02
C ASN A 115 43.27 21.84 29.38
N ASP A 116 43.88 20.66 29.45
CA ASP A 116 45.29 20.52 29.06
C ASP A 116 45.47 20.42 27.54
N VAL A 117 44.58 19.70 26.82
CA VAL A 117 44.67 19.55 25.36
C VAL A 117 43.94 20.66 24.60
N LEU A 118 42.72 21.00 25.04
CA LEU A 118 41.86 21.96 24.31
C LEU A 118 41.92 23.39 24.85
N ASP A 119 42.48 23.63 26.04
CA ASP A 119 42.51 24.92 26.74
C ASP A 119 41.12 25.57 26.90
N VAL A 120 40.09 24.75 27.14
CA VAL A 120 38.70 25.17 27.36
C VAL A 120 38.26 24.88 28.78
N ARG A 121 37.82 25.92 29.49
CA ARG A 121 37.19 25.78 30.80
C ARG A 121 35.72 25.41 30.68
N ILE A 122 35.35 24.25 31.22
CA ILE A 122 33.97 23.77 31.26
C ILE A 122 33.26 24.29 32.50
N SER A 123 32.01 24.75 32.35
CA SER A 123 31.20 25.29 33.46
C SER A 123 30.61 24.22 34.38
N GLY A 124 30.48 22.99 33.91
CA GLY A 124 29.95 21.87 34.70
C GLY A 124 29.55 20.67 33.84
N VAL A 125 29.57 19.48 34.42
CA VAL A 125 29.18 18.23 33.79
C VAL A 125 27.99 17.65 34.56
N GLU A 126 26.85 17.45 33.88
CA GLU A 126 25.66 16.86 34.52
C GLU A 126 25.84 15.35 34.76
N ARG A 127 26.39 14.64 33.76
CA ARG A 127 26.60 13.20 33.82
C ARG A 127 27.76 12.79 32.93
N ILE A 128 28.63 11.91 33.43
CA ILE A 128 29.72 11.29 32.67
C ILE A 128 29.71 9.77 32.84
N HIS A 129 29.83 9.06 31.73
CA HIS A 129 29.87 7.60 31.71
C HIS A 129 30.56 7.10 30.43
N ARG A 130 31.10 5.87 30.48
CA ARG A 130 31.61 5.17 29.30
C ARG A 130 30.45 4.67 28.45
N LEU A 131 30.67 4.62 27.13
CA LEU A 131 29.71 4.05 26.17
C LEU A 131 30.10 2.61 25.84
N GLY A 132 29.14 1.69 25.88
CA GLY A 132 29.35 0.27 25.58
C GLY A 132 29.17 -0.66 26.79
N ARG A 133 29.21 -1.97 26.56
CA ARG A 133 29.24 -2.96 27.65
C ARG A 133 30.67 -2.96 28.22
N ALA A 134 30.77 -2.90 29.55
CA ALA A 134 32.02 -3.20 30.24
C ALA A 134 32.49 -4.58 29.79
N LYS A 135 33.76 -4.68 29.36
CA LYS A 135 34.41 -5.97 29.11
C LYS A 135 34.62 -6.71 30.42
#